data_AF-A0AA39XL67-F1
#
_entry.id   AF-A0AA39XL67-F1
#
_cell.length_a   1.000
_cell.length_b   1.000
_cell.length_c   1.000
_cell.angle_alpha   90.00
_cell.angle_beta   90.00
_cell.angle_gamma   90.00
#
_symmetry.space_group_name_H-M   'P 1'
#
loop_
_entity.id
_entity.type
_entity.pdbx_description
1 polymer ?
#
loop_
_entity_poly.entity_id
_entity_poly.type
_entity_poly.pdbx_seq_one_letter_code
_entity_poly.pdbx_strand_id
1 'polypeptide(L)'
;MGALETGARGIRENDAGTLSRTTSNGYEVGGCEDEGRLYINPGLRPRIGLIIIITITISNSSSLQSPLARKLGSTPEHQHQRTELASSQLTYLCDPSSSPLTSTPNHLPQQPPTNKKKMYNFIPALIALLPVASASPLISKRAEAAAAVVPRDAAGCTATSLGDFAWEIQNFVYHASYIFTTPAHQVSGGHVSFNVTNPAFGDAPAATCSGDSSQLQDFFYGWQSFNCTSNFEKVFSTTFSFEHANGDLRLNQTWSCNDQAPQYPTRFTAAGAANITLDCTETVYQNPNWTSGQTYSSRDVRCAPVTVPMKPYEISAVA
;
A
#
# COMPACT_ATOMS: atom_id res chain seq x y z
N MET A 1 -36.45 55.69 -1.61
CA MET A 1 -36.14 56.82 -2.53
C MET A 1 -34.73 57.27 -2.24
N GLY A 2 -33.87 57.37 -3.26
CA GLY A 2 -32.51 57.90 -3.15
C GLY A 2 -31.44 56.95 -3.69
N ALA A 3 -31.27 56.95 -5.01
CA ALA A 3 -30.14 56.39 -5.75
C ALA A 3 -29.21 57.54 -6.18
N LEU A 4 -27.90 57.28 -6.27
CA LEU A 4 -26.88 58.00 -7.06
C LEU A 4 -25.59 57.14 -7.04
N GLU A 5 -25.18 56.47 -8.12
CA GLU A 5 -24.41 56.94 -9.29
C GLU A 5 -22.95 57.37 -8.95
N THR A 6 -21.97 56.51 -9.23
CA THR A 6 -21.09 56.38 -10.43
C THR A 6 -19.85 57.29 -10.43
N GLY A 7 -18.68 56.72 -10.77
CA GLY A 7 -17.44 57.45 -11.01
C GLY A 7 -16.19 56.58 -11.14
N ALA A 8 -15.77 56.32 -12.38
CA ALA A 8 -14.61 55.51 -12.77
C ALA A 8 -13.37 56.36 -13.16
N ARG A 9 -12.16 55.78 -13.05
CA ARG A 9 -10.87 55.99 -13.77
C ARG A 9 -9.74 55.44 -12.87
N GLY A 10 -8.77 54.60 -13.23
CA GLY A 10 -8.28 54.08 -14.51
C GLY A 10 -6.89 54.66 -14.83
N ILE A 11 -5.77 54.00 -14.46
CA ILE A 11 -4.41 54.16 -15.06
C ILE A 11 -3.57 52.85 -14.93
N ARG A 12 -3.21 52.30 -16.10
CA ARG A 12 -1.98 51.63 -16.62
C ARG A 12 -1.13 50.71 -15.71
N GLU A 13 -0.90 49.44 -16.07
CA GLU A 13 -0.05 48.87 -17.17
C GLU A 13 1.44 48.85 -16.78
N ASN A 14 1.96 47.65 -16.50
CA ASN A 14 3.38 47.28 -16.59
C ASN A 14 3.45 45.77 -16.81
N ASP A 15 3.68 45.42 -18.08
CA ASP A 15 4.01 44.08 -18.55
C ASP A 15 5.41 43.67 -18.08
N ALA A 16 5.52 42.47 -17.50
CA ALA A 16 6.76 41.72 -17.42
C ALA A 16 6.47 40.29 -17.87
N GLY A 17 6.46 40.11 -19.20
CA GLY A 17 6.39 38.81 -19.83
C GLY A 17 7.65 38.00 -19.52
N THR A 18 7.49 36.90 -18.79
CA THR A 18 8.52 35.87 -18.68
C THR A 18 8.28 34.84 -19.77
N LEU A 19 9.16 34.87 -20.77
CA LEU A 19 9.26 33.86 -21.84
C LEU A 19 9.62 32.49 -21.23
N SER A 20 8.64 31.58 -21.18
CA SER A 20 8.91 30.15 -21.03
C SER A 20 9.34 29.59 -22.39
N ARG A 21 10.62 29.21 -22.50
CA ARG A 21 11.14 28.47 -23.65
C ARG A 21 11.05 26.99 -23.33
N THR A 22 10.13 26.31 -24.00
CA THR A 22 10.09 24.85 -24.09
C THR A 22 11.18 24.39 -25.05
N THR A 23 12.12 23.58 -24.59
CA THR A 23 13.00 22.78 -25.47
C THR A 23 12.80 21.30 -25.16
N SER A 24 12.41 20.59 -26.21
CA SER A 24 12.26 19.15 -26.33
C SER A 24 13.60 18.41 -26.31
N ASN A 25 13.56 17.20 -25.75
CA ASN A 25 14.39 16.03 -26.08
C ASN A 25 15.92 16.18 -26.01
N GLY A 26 16.47 15.64 -24.93
CA GLY A 26 17.87 15.20 -24.85
C GLY A 26 17.99 14.15 -23.75
N TYR A 27 18.08 12.87 -24.14
CA TYR A 27 18.60 11.84 -23.25
C TYR A 27 20.12 12.05 -23.16
N GLU A 28 20.60 12.53 -22.03
CA GLU A 28 22.02 12.42 -21.66
C GLU A 28 22.18 11.27 -20.68
N VAL A 29 23.03 10.32 -21.08
CA VAL A 29 23.52 9.24 -20.24
C VAL A 29 24.64 9.83 -19.37
N GLY A 30 24.32 10.12 -18.11
CA GLY A 30 25.31 10.58 -17.13
C GLY A 30 26.21 9.44 -16.69
N GLY A 31 27.49 9.53 -17.04
CA GLY A 31 28.56 8.69 -16.52
C GLY A 31 28.91 9.02 -15.07
N CYS A 32 29.55 8.08 -14.39
CA CYS A 32 30.13 8.27 -13.07
C CYS A 32 31.32 9.23 -13.14
N GLU A 33 31.25 10.36 -12.45
CA GLU A 33 32.41 11.17 -12.10
C GLU A 33 32.49 11.39 -10.59
N ASP A 34 33.71 11.20 -10.10
CA ASP A 34 34.21 11.36 -8.74
C ASP A 34 34.18 12.82 -8.24
N GLU A 35 34.14 12.95 -6.91
CA GLU A 35 34.68 14.06 -6.12
C GLU A 35 34.21 15.50 -6.45
N GLY A 36 33.12 15.95 -5.80
CA GLY A 36 32.67 17.35 -5.80
C GLY A 36 32.41 17.91 -4.41
N ARG A 37 33.33 18.72 -3.87
CA ARG A 37 33.15 19.52 -2.65
C ARG A 37 32.09 20.62 -2.87
N LEU A 38 31.14 20.72 -1.94
CA LEU A 38 30.09 21.75 -1.91
C LEU A 38 30.66 23.09 -1.41
N TYR A 39 30.61 24.14 -2.23
CA TYR A 39 30.84 25.52 -1.79
C TYR A 39 29.50 26.20 -1.47
N ILE A 40 29.34 26.66 -0.22
CA ILE A 40 28.19 27.48 0.20
C ILE A 40 28.54 28.96 -0.08
N ASN A 41 27.70 29.63 -0.84
CA ASN A 41 27.82 31.04 -1.20
C ASN A 41 27.13 31.93 -0.13
N PRO A 42 27.85 32.75 0.66
CA PRO A 42 27.26 33.57 1.72
C PRO A 42 26.76 34.90 1.13
N GLY A 43 25.65 34.87 0.39
CA GLY A 43 25.18 36.04 -0.36
C GLY A 43 23.68 36.32 -0.37
N LEU A 44 22.85 35.48 0.24
CA LEU A 44 21.38 35.65 0.18
C LEU A 44 20.78 35.72 1.57
N ARG A 45 20.18 36.88 1.89
CA ARG A 45 19.40 37.09 3.11
C ARG A 45 18.00 36.48 2.91
N PRO A 46 17.56 35.52 3.73
CA PRO A 46 16.17 35.07 3.71
C PRO A 46 15.29 36.04 4.53
N ARG A 47 14.14 36.42 3.98
CA ARG A 47 13.01 36.93 4.76
C ARG A 47 12.38 35.73 5.46
N ILE A 48 12.51 35.70 6.78
CA ILE A 48 12.13 34.58 7.63
C ILE A 48 10.60 34.51 7.78
N GLY A 49 9.99 33.52 7.15
CA GLY A 49 8.91 32.74 7.77
C GLY A 49 9.56 31.47 8.31
N LEU A 50 9.61 31.32 9.63
CA LEU A 50 10.23 30.17 10.28
C LEU A 50 9.30 28.95 10.12
N ILE A 51 9.56 28.10 9.13
CA ILE A 51 8.97 26.77 9.07
C ILE A 51 9.93 25.84 9.81
N ILE A 52 9.57 25.45 11.03
CA ILE A 52 10.32 24.44 11.78
C ILE A 52 9.84 23.07 11.28
N ILE A 53 10.60 22.45 10.37
CA ILE A 53 10.42 21.04 10.05
C ILE A 53 11.27 20.25 11.05
N ILE A 54 10.64 19.64 12.05
CA ILE A 54 11.32 18.71 12.96
C ILE A 54 11.22 17.32 12.33
N THR A 55 12.30 16.87 11.70
CA THR A 55 12.43 15.47 11.28
C THR A 55 13.05 14.68 12.43
N ILE A 56 12.24 13.84 13.09
CA ILE A 56 12.74 12.91 14.13
C ILE A 56 13.01 11.57 13.45
N THR A 57 14.28 11.21 13.28
CA THR A 57 14.66 9.87 12.82
C THR A 57 14.92 9.00 14.06
N ILE A 58 14.04 8.03 14.30
CA ILE A 58 14.23 7.03 15.37
C ILE A 58 14.96 5.83 14.77
N SER A 59 16.27 5.74 14.98
CA SER A 59 17.06 4.57 14.62
C SER A 59 17.06 3.56 15.78
N ASN A 60 16.31 2.48 15.64
CA ASN A 60 16.37 1.35 16.58
C ASN A 60 17.67 0.56 16.34
N SER A 61 18.69 0.78 17.19
CA SER A 61 19.83 -0.11 17.32
C SER A 61 19.61 -1.03 18.52
N SER A 62 19.23 -2.27 18.27
CA SER A 62 19.05 -3.30 19.31
C SER A 62 20.37 -4.05 19.52
N SER A 63 21.23 -3.56 20.42
CA SER A 63 22.25 -4.41 21.07
C SER A 63 22.50 -3.93 22.51
N LEU A 64 21.57 -4.24 23.41
CA LEU A 64 21.79 -4.11 24.85
C LEU A 64 22.02 -5.49 25.45
N GLN A 65 23.30 -5.87 25.59
CA GLN A 65 23.71 -6.86 26.59
C GLN A 65 23.81 -6.15 27.95
N SER A 66 23.04 -6.62 28.92
CA SER A 66 23.18 -6.22 30.34
C SER A 66 24.26 -7.05 31.03
N PRO A 67 25.07 -6.46 31.94
CA PRO A 67 25.86 -7.23 32.89
C PRO A 67 25.45 -6.95 34.35
N LEU A 68 25.21 -8.00 35.14
CA LEU A 68 25.35 -8.09 36.61
C LEU A 68 24.78 -9.46 37.04
N ALA A 69 25.31 -10.25 37.96
CA ALA A 69 26.62 -10.42 38.58
C ALA A 69 26.51 -11.73 39.39
N ARG A 70 27.54 -12.59 39.38
CA ARG A 70 27.74 -13.59 40.43
C ARG A 70 29.23 -13.95 40.57
N LYS A 71 29.81 -13.55 41.71
CA LYS A 71 31.03 -14.06 42.39
C LYS A 71 30.94 -15.61 42.53
N LEU A 72 31.98 -16.45 42.64
CA LEU A 72 33.37 -16.37 43.12
C LEU A 72 34.05 -17.72 42.73
N GLY A 73 35.33 -17.75 42.35
CA GLY A 73 36.16 -18.97 42.51
C GLY A 73 37.17 -19.32 41.39
N SER A 74 38.45 -19.29 41.76
CA SER A 74 39.65 -19.98 41.20
C SER A 74 40.24 -19.59 39.82
N THR A 75 41.32 -18.79 39.88
CA THR A 75 42.72 -18.93 39.34
C THR A 75 43.03 -19.53 37.94
N PRO A 76 44.18 -19.16 37.33
CA PRO A 76 44.22 -18.59 35.99
C PRO A 76 44.92 -19.49 34.95
N GLU A 77 44.56 -19.33 33.68
CA GLU A 77 45.41 -19.78 32.58
C GLU A 77 45.39 -18.77 31.44
N HIS A 78 46.60 -18.39 31.04
CA HIS A 78 46.94 -17.45 29.99
C HIS A 78 46.52 -17.98 28.61
N GLN A 79 45.69 -17.26 27.88
CA GLN A 79 45.79 -17.24 26.41
C GLN A 79 45.48 -15.86 25.85
N HIS A 80 46.49 -15.32 25.16
CA HIS A 80 46.48 -14.05 24.47
C HIS A 80 45.94 -14.31 23.06
N GLN A 81 44.66 -14.06 22.80
CA GLN A 81 44.11 -14.03 21.44
C GLN A 81 43.97 -12.59 20.98
N ARG A 82 44.75 -12.24 19.95
CA ARG A 82 44.61 -11.02 19.16
C ARG A 82 43.28 -11.05 18.42
N THR A 83 42.45 -10.03 18.62
CA THR A 83 41.30 -9.74 17.79
C THR A 83 41.80 -9.02 16.53
N GLU A 84 41.87 -9.73 15.40
CA GLU A 84 42.01 -9.09 14.08
C GLU A 84 40.63 -8.58 13.63
N LEU A 85 40.51 -7.26 13.46
CA LEU A 85 39.40 -6.65 12.73
C LEU A 85 39.60 -6.93 11.23
N ALA A 86 38.87 -7.90 10.70
CA ALA A 86 38.75 -8.10 9.26
C ALA A 86 37.88 -6.98 8.68
N SER A 87 38.52 -6.06 7.95
CA SER A 87 37.87 -5.08 7.09
C SER A 87 37.42 -5.79 5.81
N SER A 88 36.13 -6.05 5.66
CA SER A 88 35.57 -6.56 4.41
C SER A 88 35.39 -5.41 3.43
N GLN A 89 36.34 -5.25 2.50
CA GLN A 89 36.12 -4.44 1.31
C GLN A 89 35.29 -5.24 0.30
N LEU A 90 34.13 -4.70 -0.06
CA LEU A 90 33.27 -5.22 -1.11
C LEU A 90 33.80 -4.73 -2.46
N THR A 91 34.52 -5.58 -3.19
CA THR A 91 34.95 -5.28 -4.55
C THR A 91 33.86 -5.75 -5.52
N TYR A 92 33.13 -4.80 -6.13
CA TYR A 92 32.24 -5.10 -7.25
C TYR A 92 33.08 -5.30 -8.51
N LEU A 93 33.12 -6.53 -9.03
CA LEU A 93 33.60 -6.83 -10.37
C LEU A 93 32.41 -6.73 -11.33
N CYS A 94 32.40 -5.71 -12.18
CA CYS A 94 31.53 -5.65 -13.35
C CYS A 94 32.13 -6.55 -14.43
N ASP A 95 31.44 -7.63 -14.80
CA ASP A 95 31.77 -8.50 -15.94
C ASP A 95 30.99 -8.02 -17.18
N PRO A 96 31.64 -7.48 -18.22
CA PRO A 96 30.99 -7.12 -19.47
C PRO A 96 31.24 -8.23 -20.49
N SER A 97 30.58 -9.38 -20.35
CA SER A 97 30.66 -10.44 -21.37
C SER A 97 29.35 -11.23 -21.54
N SER A 98 28.33 -10.58 -22.10
CA SER A 98 27.21 -11.29 -22.72
C SER A 98 27.03 -10.85 -24.16
N SER A 99 27.53 -11.67 -25.09
CA SER A 99 27.31 -11.53 -26.53
C SER A 99 25.83 -11.77 -26.88
N PRO A 100 25.31 -11.14 -27.95
CA PRO A 100 23.91 -11.26 -28.34
C PRO A 100 23.62 -12.59 -29.03
N LEU A 101 22.61 -13.32 -28.54
CA LEU A 101 22.06 -14.50 -29.20
C LEU A 101 21.31 -14.09 -30.47
N THR A 102 21.71 -14.70 -31.57
CA THR A 102 21.16 -14.55 -32.91
C THR A 102 19.80 -15.24 -32.98
N SER A 103 18.72 -14.48 -33.13
CA SER A 103 17.37 -15.01 -33.37
C SER A 103 17.19 -15.30 -34.86
N THR A 104 16.99 -16.57 -35.21
CA THR A 104 16.51 -17.01 -36.52
C THR A 104 15.00 -16.77 -36.66
N PRO A 105 14.50 -16.30 -37.82
CA PRO A 105 13.08 -16.21 -38.09
C PRO A 105 12.60 -17.49 -38.79
N ASN A 106 11.42 -17.98 -38.42
CA ASN A 106 10.41 -18.65 -39.26
C ASN A 106 9.65 -19.71 -38.45
N HIS A 107 8.39 -19.42 -38.10
CA HIS A 107 7.27 -20.25 -38.52
C HIS A 107 5.96 -19.50 -38.29
N LEU A 108 5.28 -19.11 -39.37
CA LEU A 108 3.86 -18.77 -39.31
C LEU A 108 3.08 -20.04 -38.97
N PRO A 109 2.21 -20.06 -37.94
CA PRO A 109 1.20 -21.08 -37.82
C PRO A 109 0.01 -20.75 -38.73
N GLN A 110 -0.32 -21.69 -39.60
CA GLN A 110 -1.51 -21.68 -40.45
C GLN A 110 -2.78 -21.60 -39.59
N GLN A 111 -3.68 -20.68 -39.97
CA GLN A 111 -5.04 -20.60 -39.40
C GLN A 111 -5.85 -21.87 -39.75
N PRO A 112 -6.38 -22.60 -38.77
CA PRO A 112 -7.37 -23.63 -39.02
C PRO A 112 -8.76 -23.04 -39.36
N PRO A 113 -9.58 -23.75 -40.14
CA PRO A 113 -10.83 -23.25 -40.70
C PRO A 113 -11.90 -22.97 -39.65
N THR A 114 -12.62 -21.87 -39.87
CA THR A 114 -13.77 -21.40 -39.09
C THR A 114 -14.96 -22.35 -39.24
N ASN A 115 -15.13 -23.26 -38.28
CA ASN A 115 -16.35 -24.05 -38.16
C ASN A 115 -17.48 -23.19 -37.58
N LYS A 116 -18.38 -22.73 -38.45
CA LYS A 116 -19.68 -22.12 -38.11
C LYS A 116 -20.51 -23.11 -37.28
N LYS A 117 -20.45 -23.02 -35.95
CA LYS A 117 -21.40 -23.73 -35.09
C LYS A 117 -22.74 -23.00 -35.09
N LYS A 118 -23.77 -23.74 -35.48
CA LYS A 118 -25.18 -23.35 -35.44
C LYS A 118 -25.56 -22.93 -34.02
N MET A 119 -26.05 -21.70 -33.88
CA MET A 119 -26.76 -21.24 -32.69
C MET A 119 -28.03 -22.08 -32.53
N TYR A 120 -28.06 -22.94 -31.52
CA TYR A 120 -29.29 -23.61 -31.10
C TYR A 120 -30.07 -22.66 -30.19
N ASN A 121 -31.16 -22.18 -30.78
CA ASN A 121 -32.25 -21.43 -30.19
C ASN A 121 -32.89 -22.31 -29.10
N PHE A 122 -32.71 -21.97 -27.81
CA PHE A 122 -33.47 -22.58 -26.73
C PHE A 122 -34.63 -21.67 -26.33
N ILE A 123 -35.81 -22.28 -26.41
CA ILE A 123 -37.13 -21.69 -26.29
C ILE A 123 -37.38 -21.20 -24.85
N PRO A 124 -38.00 -20.02 -24.67
CA PRO A 124 -38.33 -19.46 -23.37
C PRO A 124 -39.54 -20.19 -22.76
N ALA A 125 -39.40 -20.64 -21.50
CA ALA A 125 -40.54 -21.05 -20.70
C ALA A 125 -41.12 -19.83 -19.98
N LEU A 126 -42.23 -19.34 -20.52
CA LEU A 126 -43.09 -18.28 -20.01
C LEU A 126 -43.74 -18.77 -18.70
N ILE A 127 -43.30 -18.26 -17.55
CA ILE A 127 -44.00 -18.45 -16.26
C ILE A 127 -44.84 -17.21 -15.99
N ALA A 128 -46.13 -17.45 -15.78
CA ALA A 128 -47.19 -16.47 -15.66
C ALA A 128 -46.98 -15.48 -14.51
N LEU A 129 -47.23 -14.21 -14.83
CA LEU A 129 -47.37 -13.08 -13.92
C LEU A 129 -48.57 -13.28 -12.99
N LEU A 130 -48.32 -13.26 -11.67
CA LEU A 130 -49.34 -12.95 -10.66
C LEU A 130 -49.00 -11.58 -10.05
N PRO A 131 -49.88 -10.57 -10.20
CA PRO A 131 -49.69 -9.28 -9.55
C PRO A 131 -50.12 -9.38 -8.09
N VAL A 132 -49.17 -9.64 -7.19
CA VAL A 132 -49.41 -9.44 -5.76
C VAL A 132 -49.18 -7.95 -5.49
N ALA A 133 -50.27 -7.20 -5.44
CA ALA A 133 -50.28 -5.80 -5.00
C ALA A 133 -50.00 -5.75 -3.49
N SER A 134 -48.73 -5.78 -3.10
CA SER A 134 -48.30 -5.46 -1.75
C SER A 134 -48.33 -3.94 -1.58
N ALA A 135 -49.37 -3.43 -0.93
CA ALA A 135 -49.43 -2.05 -0.46
C ALA A 135 -48.32 -1.83 0.58
N SER A 136 -47.18 -1.31 0.15
CA SER A 136 -46.11 -0.90 1.04
C SER A 136 -46.56 0.36 1.80
N PRO A 137 -46.62 0.32 3.14
CA PRO A 137 -46.88 1.54 3.89
C PRO A 137 -45.72 2.51 3.63
N LEU A 138 -46.05 3.70 3.10
CA LEU A 138 -45.17 4.85 3.03
C LEU A 138 -44.91 5.36 4.45
N ILE A 139 -44.20 4.56 5.25
CA ILE A 139 -43.60 5.05 6.48
C ILE A 139 -42.43 5.91 6.01
N SER A 140 -42.71 7.20 5.90
CA SER A 140 -41.72 8.27 5.82
C SER A 140 -40.87 8.21 7.08
N LYS A 141 -39.93 7.26 7.13
CA LYS A 141 -38.77 7.36 8.00
C LYS A 141 -37.93 8.48 7.40
N ARG A 142 -38.26 9.73 7.79
CA ARG A 142 -37.20 10.68 8.13
C ARG A 142 -36.41 10.01 9.25
N ALA A 143 -35.53 9.08 8.88
CA ALA A 143 -34.34 8.83 9.65
C ALA A 143 -33.65 10.19 9.59
N GLU A 144 -33.87 10.97 10.64
CA GLU A 144 -33.01 12.06 11.01
C GLU A 144 -31.62 11.46 10.91
N ALA A 145 -30.92 11.81 9.83
CA ALA A 145 -29.51 11.52 9.69
C ALA A 145 -28.89 12.32 10.81
N ALA A 146 -28.91 11.74 12.02
CA ALA A 146 -28.12 12.17 13.14
C ALA A 146 -26.73 12.22 12.53
N ALA A 147 -26.30 13.45 12.21
CA ALA A 147 -25.06 13.70 11.51
C ALA A 147 -24.06 12.83 12.23
N ALA A 148 -23.56 11.79 11.54
CA ALA A 148 -22.78 10.74 12.15
C ALA A 148 -21.77 11.48 13.02
N VAL A 149 -21.98 11.41 14.33
CA VAL A 149 -21.17 12.17 15.28
C VAL A 149 -19.84 11.52 15.07
N VAL A 150 -18.98 12.17 14.28
CA VAL A 150 -17.59 11.78 14.12
C VAL A 150 -17.17 11.57 15.56
N PRO A 151 -16.86 10.32 15.97
CA PRO A 151 -16.55 10.06 17.36
C PRO A 151 -15.50 11.10 17.69
N ARG A 152 -15.84 12.02 18.61
CA ARG A 152 -14.85 12.99 19.04
C ARG A 152 -13.67 12.15 19.47
N ASP A 153 -12.52 12.45 18.91
CA ASP A 153 -11.29 11.72 19.17
C ASP A 153 -11.24 11.47 20.67
N ALA A 154 -11.09 10.19 21.05
CA ALA A 154 -11.02 9.85 22.46
C ALA A 154 -9.95 10.75 23.09
N ALA A 155 -10.26 11.37 24.23
CA ALA A 155 -9.29 12.24 24.89
C ALA A 155 -7.96 11.49 24.99
N GLY A 156 -6.90 12.03 24.37
CA GLY A 156 -5.61 11.35 24.26
C GLY A 156 -5.24 10.81 22.86
N CYS A 157 -6.01 11.05 21.79
CA CYS A 157 -5.60 10.72 20.41
C CYS A 157 -4.16 11.16 20.10
N THR A 158 -3.82 12.43 20.38
CA THR A 158 -2.48 12.96 20.15
C THR A 158 -1.44 12.26 21.04
N ALA A 159 -1.76 12.05 22.32
CA ALA A 159 -0.86 11.38 23.27
C ALA A 159 -0.59 9.92 22.89
N THR A 160 -1.62 9.17 22.49
CA THR A 160 -1.52 7.78 22.01
C THR A 160 -0.71 7.70 20.72
N SER A 161 -0.94 8.63 19.79
CA SER A 161 -0.21 8.67 18.52
C SER A 161 1.29 8.97 18.70
N LEU A 162 1.67 9.70 19.74
CA LEU A 162 3.06 10.02 20.09
C LEU A 162 3.71 9.00 21.05
N GLY A 163 2.96 8.03 21.55
CA GLY A 163 3.41 7.02 22.52
C GLY A 163 4.05 5.77 21.88
N ASP A 164 3.89 4.61 22.53
CA ASP A 164 4.24 3.30 21.94
C ASP A 164 3.14 2.85 20.97
N PHE A 165 2.98 3.61 19.89
CA PHE A 165 1.96 3.39 18.88
C PHE A 165 2.22 2.10 18.10
N ALA A 166 1.20 1.26 17.96
CA ALA A 166 1.19 0.10 17.09
C ALA A 166 -0.21 -0.12 16.54
N TRP A 167 -0.32 -0.46 15.25
CA TRP A 167 -1.57 -0.98 14.69
C TRP A 167 -1.77 -2.43 15.10
N GLU A 168 -3.02 -2.88 15.05
CA GLU A 168 -3.32 -4.30 14.97
C GLU A 168 -3.91 -4.62 13.59
N ILE A 169 -3.26 -5.54 12.88
CA ILE A 169 -3.80 -6.11 11.65
C ILE A 169 -4.64 -7.31 12.06
N GLN A 170 -5.94 -7.22 11.88
CA GLN A 170 -6.89 -8.23 12.34
C GLN A 170 -7.45 -9.02 11.16
N ASN A 171 -7.53 -10.35 11.33
CA ASN A 171 -8.15 -11.27 10.37
C ASN A 171 -7.60 -11.11 8.95
N PHE A 172 -6.28 -11.08 8.81
CA PHE A 172 -5.63 -11.13 7.51
C PHE A 172 -5.88 -12.48 6.86
N VAL A 173 -6.54 -12.44 5.71
CA VAL A 173 -6.88 -13.62 4.92
C VAL A 173 -6.35 -13.47 3.50
N TYR A 174 -5.75 -14.53 2.99
CA TYR A 174 -5.34 -14.67 1.59
C TYR A 174 -6.08 -15.83 0.93
N HIS A 175 -6.54 -15.59 -0.29
CA HIS A 175 -7.17 -16.59 -1.15
C HIS A 175 -6.60 -16.49 -2.56
N ALA A 176 -6.46 -17.63 -3.22
CA ALA A 176 -6.04 -17.70 -4.61
C ALA A 176 -6.77 -18.81 -5.36
N SER A 177 -7.13 -18.55 -6.61
CA SER A 177 -7.77 -19.51 -7.49
C SER A 177 -7.06 -19.54 -8.84
N TYR A 178 -6.82 -20.76 -9.33
CA TYR A 178 -6.22 -21.02 -10.63
C TYR A 178 -7.14 -21.99 -11.36
N ILE A 179 -7.73 -21.55 -12.47
CA ILE A 179 -8.63 -22.37 -13.28
C ILE A 179 -8.03 -22.52 -14.67
N PHE A 180 -7.76 -23.75 -15.08
CA PHE A 180 -7.31 -24.07 -16.43
C PHE A 180 -8.47 -24.67 -17.20
N THR A 181 -8.96 -23.99 -18.23
CA THR A 181 -9.99 -24.54 -19.13
C THR A 181 -9.38 -25.40 -20.23
N THR A 182 -8.10 -25.16 -20.54
CA THR A 182 -7.24 -26.04 -21.34
C THR A 182 -5.84 -26.03 -20.69
N PRO A 183 -4.93 -26.97 -21.03
CA PRO A 183 -3.56 -26.94 -20.51
C PRO A 183 -2.80 -25.63 -20.78
N ALA A 184 -3.21 -24.84 -21.77
CA ALA A 184 -2.58 -23.58 -22.16
C ALA A 184 -3.41 -22.34 -21.81
N HIS A 185 -4.59 -22.48 -21.21
CA HIS A 185 -5.50 -21.37 -20.93
C HIS A 185 -5.85 -21.32 -19.45
N GLN A 186 -5.24 -20.37 -18.75
CA GLN A 186 -5.40 -20.11 -17.32
C GLN A 186 -6.25 -18.86 -17.08
N VAL A 187 -7.19 -18.95 -16.15
CA VAL A 187 -7.91 -17.85 -15.52
C VAL A 187 -7.61 -17.93 -14.04
N SER A 188 -6.87 -16.97 -13.52
CA SER A 188 -6.41 -17.00 -12.13
C SER A 188 -6.52 -15.65 -11.46
N GLY A 189 -6.75 -15.66 -10.15
CA GLY A 189 -6.82 -14.47 -9.35
C GLY A 189 -6.48 -14.74 -7.88
N GLY A 190 -5.98 -13.72 -7.21
CA GLY A 190 -5.72 -13.69 -5.78
C GLY A 190 -6.50 -12.56 -5.13
N HIS A 191 -6.85 -12.78 -3.87
CA HIS A 191 -7.59 -11.85 -3.03
C HIS A 191 -6.96 -11.80 -1.63
N VAL A 192 -6.82 -10.60 -1.09
CA VAL A 192 -6.50 -10.38 0.32
C VAL A 192 -7.55 -9.50 0.97
N SER A 193 -7.83 -9.75 2.25
CA SER A 193 -8.65 -8.86 3.07
C SER A 193 -8.24 -8.89 4.54
N PHE A 194 -8.39 -7.76 5.23
CA PHE A 194 -8.13 -7.60 6.65
C PHE A 194 -8.74 -6.31 7.21
N ASN A 195 -8.77 -6.20 8.53
CA ASN A 195 -9.09 -4.97 9.24
C ASN A 195 -7.84 -4.38 9.89
N VAL A 196 -7.81 -3.06 10.03
CA VAL A 196 -6.76 -2.32 10.72
C VAL A 196 -7.37 -1.60 11.90
N THR A 197 -6.88 -1.82 13.11
CA THR A 197 -7.20 -0.97 14.26
C THR A 197 -6.13 0.10 14.44
N ASN A 198 -6.56 1.27 14.91
CA ASN A 198 -5.67 2.36 15.28
C ASN A 198 -5.99 2.75 16.73
N PRO A 199 -5.06 2.54 17.69
CA PRO A 199 -5.33 2.75 19.11
C PRO A 199 -5.67 4.20 19.47
N ALA A 200 -5.35 5.18 18.62
CA ALA A 200 -5.73 6.57 18.83
C ALA A 200 -7.25 6.81 18.78
N PHE A 201 -8.03 5.85 18.25
CA PHE A 201 -9.48 5.93 18.11
C PHE A 201 -10.22 4.75 18.78
N GLY A 202 -9.54 4.06 19.70
CA GLY A 202 -10.08 2.89 20.42
C GLY A 202 -10.01 1.59 19.62
N ASP A 203 -10.85 0.62 20.00
CA ASP A 203 -10.77 -0.77 19.49
C ASP A 203 -11.53 -0.99 18.18
N ALA A 204 -12.26 0.01 17.69
CA ALA A 204 -13.02 -0.12 16.44
C ALA A 204 -12.06 -0.17 15.23
N PRO A 205 -12.38 -0.96 14.18
CA PRO A 205 -11.60 -0.94 12.94
C PRO A 205 -11.53 0.47 12.36
N ALA A 206 -10.32 0.99 12.26
CA ALA A 206 -10.03 2.27 11.62
C ALA A 206 -10.19 2.17 10.10
N ALA A 207 -9.85 1.02 9.52
CA ALA A 207 -10.01 0.74 8.11
C ALA A 207 -10.26 -0.75 7.84
N THR A 208 -10.96 -1.04 6.75
CA THR A 208 -11.09 -2.37 6.15
C THR A 208 -10.35 -2.35 4.82
N CYS A 209 -9.38 -3.24 4.67
CA CYS A 209 -8.48 -3.30 3.53
C CYS A 209 -8.77 -4.54 2.70
N SER A 210 -8.81 -4.40 1.38
CA SER A 210 -8.91 -5.52 0.45
C SER A 210 -8.19 -5.23 -0.85
N GLY A 211 -7.71 -6.27 -1.52
CA GLY A 211 -7.07 -6.16 -2.82
C GLY A 211 -7.29 -7.41 -3.65
N ASP A 212 -7.51 -7.21 -4.95
CA ASP A 212 -7.65 -8.26 -5.94
C ASP A 212 -6.55 -8.13 -6.99
N SER A 213 -6.00 -9.26 -7.45
CA SER A 213 -4.97 -9.27 -8.48
C SER A 213 -5.10 -10.49 -9.39
N SER A 214 -4.74 -10.32 -10.66
CA SER A 214 -4.75 -11.36 -11.70
C SER A 214 -3.37 -11.65 -12.27
N GLN A 215 -2.30 -11.20 -11.60
CA GLN A 215 -0.93 -11.52 -12.00
C GLN A 215 -0.65 -13.03 -11.91
N LEU A 216 0.11 -13.57 -12.87
CA LEU A 216 0.12 -15.02 -13.13
C LEU A 216 1.12 -15.84 -12.30
N GLN A 217 2.25 -15.27 -11.89
CA GLN A 217 3.29 -16.02 -11.15
C GLN A 217 3.01 -15.99 -9.64
N ASP A 218 2.88 -14.78 -9.12
CA ASP A 218 2.31 -14.47 -7.82
C ASP A 218 1.26 -13.37 -8.01
N PHE A 219 0.25 -13.30 -7.15
CA PHE A 219 -0.78 -12.27 -7.24
C PHE A 219 -0.32 -10.96 -6.59
N PHE A 220 0.55 -11.02 -5.57
CA PHE A 220 0.93 -9.85 -4.78
C PHE A 220 2.46 -9.78 -4.59
N TYR A 221 3.10 -8.73 -5.11
CA TYR A 221 4.57 -8.56 -5.14
C TYR A 221 5.08 -7.34 -4.33
N GLY A 222 4.26 -6.77 -3.45
CA GLY A 222 4.65 -5.69 -2.54
C GLY A 222 4.75 -4.28 -3.17
N TRP A 223 4.81 -4.14 -4.49
CA TRP A 223 4.87 -2.84 -5.17
C TRP A 223 3.51 -2.23 -5.49
N GLN A 224 2.44 -3.04 -5.52
CA GLN A 224 1.08 -2.56 -5.75
C GLN A 224 0.47 -2.01 -4.48
N SER A 225 0.02 -0.76 -4.52
CA SER A 225 -0.66 -0.11 -3.41
C SER A 225 -2.19 -0.18 -3.61
N PHE A 226 -2.88 -0.65 -2.58
CA PHE A 226 -4.34 -0.78 -2.53
C PHE A 226 -4.91 0.19 -1.49
N ASN A 227 -6.02 0.84 -1.83
CA ASN A 227 -6.71 1.72 -0.91
C ASN A 227 -7.63 0.91 0.01
N CYS A 228 -7.61 1.22 1.31
CA CYS A 228 -8.58 0.67 2.26
C CYS A 228 -9.81 1.58 2.35
N THR A 229 -10.95 1.00 2.71
CA THR A 229 -12.15 1.74 3.06
C THR A 229 -12.17 2.06 4.56
N SER A 230 -12.71 3.21 4.93
CA SER A 230 -12.85 3.60 6.33
C SER A 230 -14.24 4.17 6.56
N ASN A 231 -14.86 3.84 7.69
CA ASN A 231 -16.11 4.48 8.12
C ASN A 231 -15.89 5.95 8.56
N PHE A 232 -14.64 6.38 8.56
CA PHE A 232 -14.18 7.69 9.00
C PHE A 232 -13.43 8.38 7.85
N GLU A 233 -14.02 8.41 6.65
CA GLU A 233 -13.36 8.84 5.39
C GLU A 233 -12.64 10.20 5.45
N LYS A 234 -13.06 11.10 6.35
CA LYS A 234 -12.42 12.42 6.53
C LYS A 234 -11.29 12.43 7.55
N VAL A 235 -11.21 11.39 8.39
CA VAL A 235 -10.25 11.28 9.49
C VAL A 235 -9.07 10.41 9.06
N PHE A 236 -9.32 9.31 8.34
CA PHE A 236 -8.28 8.36 7.95
C PHE A 236 -8.09 8.27 6.45
N SER A 237 -6.84 8.11 6.03
CA SER A 237 -6.46 7.58 4.73
C SER A 237 -5.51 6.42 4.96
N THR A 238 -5.86 5.22 4.48
CA THR A 238 -5.06 4.01 4.68
C THR A 238 -4.81 3.34 3.33
N THR A 239 -3.56 3.00 3.06
CA THR A 239 -3.17 2.17 1.93
C THR A 239 -2.29 1.04 2.40
N PHE A 240 -2.26 -0.05 1.64
CA PHE A 240 -1.39 -1.18 1.93
C PHE A 240 -0.77 -1.76 0.66
N SER A 241 0.33 -2.47 0.83
CA SER A 241 0.86 -3.38 -0.18
C SER A 241 1.26 -4.70 0.47
N PHE A 242 1.19 -5.79 -0.28
CA PHE A 242 1.49 -7.12 0.22
C PHE A 242 2.40 -7.85 -0.75
N GLU A 243 3.43 -8.52 -0.25
CA GLU A 243 4.29 -9.44 -0.99
C GLU A 243 4.05 -10.86 -0.46
N HIS A 244 3.37 -11.68 -1.25
CA HIS A 244 2.95 -13.01 -0.81
C HIS A 244 4.14 -13.97 -0.63
N ALA A 245 5.15 -13.90 -1.50
CA ALA A 245 6.32 -14.78 -1.48
C ALA A 245 7.10 -14.80 -0.14
N ASN A 246 7.16 -13.66 0.57
CA ASN A 246 7.84 -13.54 1.86
C ASN A 246 6.90 -13.15 3.01
N GLY A 247 5.62 -12.88 2.74
CA GLY A 247 4.65 -12.44 3.73
C GLY A 247 4.82 -10.97 4.18
N ASP A 248 5.51 -10.12 3.42
CA ASP A 248 5.71 -8.70 3.79
C ASP A 248 4.44 -7.88 3.53
N LEU A 249 3.74 -7.52 4.61
CA LEU A 249 2.63 -6.57 4.58
C LEU A 249 3.14 -5.18 4.97
N ARG A 250 2.94 -4.19 4.09
CA ARG A 250 3.24 -2.79 4.35
C ARG A 250 1.96 -1.99 4.45
N LEU A 251 1.94 -1.08 5.42
CA LEU A 251 0.79 -0.21 5.69
C LEU A 251 1.26 1.24 5.75
N ASN A 252 0.51 2.12 5.09
CA ASN A 252 0.64 3.57 5.24
C ASN A 252 -0.69 4.13 5.70
N GLN A 253 -0.68 4.85 6.81
CA GLN A 253 -1.89 5.46 7.35
C GLN A 253 -1.64 6.92 7.71
N THR A 254 -2.60 7.77 7.35
CA THR A 254 -2.69 9.15 7.79
C THR A 254 -3.96 9.32 8.62
N TRP A 255 -3.86 10.00 9.75
CA TRP A 255 -5.02 10.36 10.59
C TRP A 255 -4.90 11.76 11.17
N SER A 256 -5.99 12.33 11.66
CA SER A 256 -6.00 13.66 12.30
C SER A 256 -6.55 13.58 13.72
N CYS A 257 -5.84 14.16 14.69
CA CYS A 257 -6.27 14.31 16.06
C CYS A 257 -6.69 15.77 16.34
N ASN A 258 -7.86 15.98 16.93
CA ASN A 258 -8.46 17.27 17.27
C ASN A 258 -8.58 17.50 18.79
N ASP A 259 -7.99 16.61 19.60
CA ASP A 259 -8.12 16.57 21.06
C ASP A 259 -7.41 17.73 21.78
N GLN A 260 -6.29 18.23 21.25
CA GLN A 260 -5.54 19.36 21.84
C GLN A 260 -6.05 20.72 21.35
N ALA A 261 -6.26 20.86 20.04
CA ALA A 261 -6.69 22.10 19.39
C ALA A 261 -7.71 21.79 18.29
N PRO A 262 -9.03 21.77 18.59
CA PRO A 262 -10.05 21.37 17.62
C PRO A 262 -10.06 22.19 16.31
N GLN A 263 -9.61 23.45 16.37
CA GLN A 263 -9.51 24.33 15.21
C GLN A 263 -8.27 24.04 14.34
N TYR A 264 -7.23 23.42 14.90
CA TYR A 264 -5.95 23.13 14.27
C TYR A 264 -5.56 21.68 14.58
N PRO A 265 -6.21 20.69 13.94
CA PRO A 265 -5.97 19.30 14.24
C PRO A 265 -4.54 18.89 13.86
N THR A 266 -3.89 18.12 14.72
CA THR A 266 -2.58 17.53 14.44
C THR A 266 -2.77 16.36 13.49
N ARG A 267 -2.14 16.43 12.32
CA ARG A 267 -2.15 15.37 11.30
C ARG A 267 -0.95 14.46 11.47
N PHE A 268 -1.21 13.18 11.65
CA PHE A 268 -0.21 12.13 11.73
C PHE A 268 -0.13 11.38 10.40
N THR A 269 1.09 11.00 10.01
CA THR A 269 1.34 10.05 8.92
C THR A 269 2.35 9.03 9.39
N ALA A 270 2.03 7.76 9.26
CA ALA A 270 2.91 6.67 9.66
C ALA A 270 2.97 5.58 8.60
N ALA A 271 4.13 4.93 8.53
CA ALA A 271 4.41 3.79 7.67
C ALA A 271 4.96 2.63 8.51
N GLY A 272 4.48 1.42 8.24
CA GLY A 272 4.90 0.20 8.93
C GLY A 272 4.97 -1.00 8.02
N ALA A 273 5.63 -2.03 8.53
CA ALA A 273 5.73 -3.33 7.89
C ALA A 273 5.60 -4.45 8.93
N ALA A 274 5.04 -5.58 8.53
CA ALA A 274 4.96 -6.79 9.33
C ALA A 274 5.14 -8.02 8.43
N ASN A 275 5.82 -9.03 8.94
CA ASN A 275 5.92 -10.32 8.27
C ASN A 275 4.77 -11.23 8.74
N ILE A 276 3.91 -11.64 7.82
CA ILE A 276 2.74 -12.48 8.09
C ILE A 276 3.05 -13.91 7.66
N THR A 277 3.03 -14.82 8.63
CA THR A 277 3.09 -16.26 8.36
C THR A 277 1.68 -16.76 8.04
N LEU A 278 1.48 -17.25 6.81
CA LEU A 278 0.20 -17.78 6.36
C LEU A 278 0.14 -19.30 6.57
N ASP A 279 -0.96 -19.79 7.14
CA ASP A 279 -1.27 -21.22 7.20
C ASP A 279 -2.31 -21.55 6.12
N CYS A 280 -1.85 -22.15 5.03
CA CYS A 280 -2.63 -22.32 3.80
C CYS A 280 -2.98 -23.78 3.52
N THR A 281 -4.22 -23.98 3.10
CA THR A 281 -4.72 -25.25 2.59
C THR A 281 -4.92 -25.15 1.08
N GLU A 282 -4.60 -26.23 0.38
CA GLU A 282 -4.75 -26.30 -1.07
C GLU A 282 -5.70 -27.41 -1.46
N THR A 283 -6.58 -27.13 -2.41
CA THR A 283 -7.38 -28.15 -3.09
C THR A 283 -7.03 -28.14 -4.57
N VAL A 284 -6.74 -29.33 -5.10
CA VAL A 284 -6.36 -29.51 -6.50
C VAL A 284 -7.33 -30.48 -7.15
N TYR A 285 -7.82 -30.10 -8.31
CA TYR A 285 -8.68 -30.91 -9.17
C TYR A 285 -8.07 -30.98 -10.56
N GLN A 286 -8.11 -32.16 -11.17
CA GLN A 286 -7.72 -32.36 -12.55
C GLN A 286 -8.64 -33.39 -13.20
N ASN A 287 -9.10 -33.08 -14.42
CA ASN A 287 -9.95 -33.95 -15.21
C ASN A 287 -9.10 -34.74 -16.23
N PRO A 288 -8.82 -36.03 -15.99
CA PRO A 288 -8.04 -36.83 -16.93
C PRO A 288 -8.78 -37.10 -18.26
N ASN A 289 -10.12 -37.03 -18.25
CA ASN A 289 -10.98 -37.28 -19.41
C ASN A 289 -11.54 -35.98 -19.99
N TRP A 290 -10.76 -34.91 -19.96
CA TRP A 290 -11.20 -33.58 -20.36
C TRP A 290 -11.64 -33.53 -21.83
N THR A 291 -12.74 -32.83 -22.07
CA THR A 291 -13.23 -32.48 -23.41
C THR A 291 -13.47 -30.97 -23.52
N SER A 292 -13.45 -30.46 -24.76
CA SER A 292 -13.64 -29.02 -25.02
C SER A 292 -14.95 -28.51 -24.41
N GLY A 293 -14.84 -27.48 -23.56
CA GLY A 293 -15.96 -26.89 -22.80
C GLY A 293 -15.98 -27.26 -21.31
N GLN A 294 -15.09 -28.16 -20.85
CA GLN A 294 -14.94 -28.50 -19.43
C GLN A 294 -13.75 -27.77 -18.79
N THR A 295 -13.70 -27.76 -17.46
CA THR A 295 -12.47 -27.39 -16.72
C THR A 295 -11.47 -28.53 -16.81
N TYR A 296 -10.25 -28.21 -17.25
CA TYR A 296 -9.14 -29.17 -17.31
C TYR A 296 -8.56 -29.41 -15.93
N SER A 297 -8.23 -28.34 -15.21
CA SER A 297 -7.78 -28.41 -13.82
C SER A 297 -8.15 -27.15 -13.05
N SER A 298 -8.19 -27.27 -11.73
CA SER A 298 -8.28 -26.11 -10.84
C SER A 298 -7.42 -26.32 -9.60
N ARG A 299 -6.87 -25.23 -9.07
CA ARG A 299 -6.19 -25.17 -7.78
C ARG A 299 -6.81 -24.00 -7.00
N ASP A 300 -7.21 -24.26 -5.76
CA ASP A 300 -7.74 -23.26 -4.84
C ASP A 300 -6.88 -23.27 -3.58
N VAL A 301 -6.38 -22.10 -3.20
CA VAL A 301 -5.53 -21.89 -2.02
C VAL A 301 -6.31 -21.00 -1.06
N ARG A 302 -6.47 -21.45 0.19
CA ARG A 302 -7.13 -20.69 1.24
C ARG A 302 -6.30 -20.72 2.50
N CYS A 303 -5.93 -19.54 2.99
CA CYS A 303 -5.20 -19.41 4.24
C CYS A 303 -6.13 -19.07 5.39
N ALA A 304 -5.80 -19.58 6.58
CA ALA A 304 -6.49 -19.26 7.81
C ALA A 304 -6.30 -17.75 8.16
N PRO A 305 -7.27 -17.11 8.82
CA PRO A 305 -7.11 -15.73 9.27
C PRO A 305 -5.94 -15.58 10.26
N VAL A 306 -5.15 -14.52 10.09
CA VAL A 306 -4.02 -14.19 10.97
C VAL A 306 -4.20 -12.81 11.58
N THR A 307 -3.86 -12.65 12.85
CA THR A 307 -3.83 -11.34 13.53
C THR A 307 -2.41 -11.06 13.99
N VAL A 308 -1.86 -9.89 13.65
CA VAL A 308 -0.50 -9.48 14.04
C VAL A 308 -0.45 -8.02 14.49
N PRO A 309 0.33 -7.69 15.53
CA PRO A 309 0.66 -6.30 15.82
C PRO A 309 1.65 -5.76 14.77
N MET A 310 1.52 -4.49 14.39
CA MET A 310 2.42 -3.82 13.46
C MET A 310 2.89 -2.50 14.05
N LYS A 311 4.20 -2.39 14.30
CA LYS A 311 4.82 -1.12 14.72
C LYS A 311 5.22 -0.30 13.49
N PRO A 312 4.98 1.02 13.47
CA PRO A 312 5.53 1.86 12.43
C PRO A 312 7.05 1.90 12.52
N TYR A 313 7.72 1.91 11.37
CA TYR A 313 9.14 2.27 11.29
C TYR A 313 9.31 3.78 11.08
N GLU A 314 8.26 4.47 10.65
CA GLU A 314 8.23 5.92 10.46
C GLU A 314 6.90 6.47 10.95
N ILE A 315 6.95 7.56 11.72
CA ILE A 315 5.78 8.34 12.11
C ILE A 315 6.15 9.83 12.13
N SER A 316 5.28 10.66 11.57
CA SER A 316 5.42 12.12 11.52
C SER A 316 4.12 12.79 11.95
N ALA A 317 4.24 14.00 12.51
CA ALA A 317 3.13 14.81 12.97
C ALA A 317 3.28 16.25 12.48
N VAL A 318 2.19 16.87 12.05
CA VAL A 318 2.10 18.28 11.63
C VAL A 318 0.90 18.91 12.31
N ALA A 319 1.11 20.00 13.05
CA ALA A 319 0.08 20.75 13.77
C ALA A 319 -0.17 22.12 13.13
#